data_AF-A0A8T7J942-F1
#
_entry.id   AF-A0A8T7J942-F1
#
_cell.length_a   1.000
_cell.length_b   1.000
_cell.length_c   1.000
_cell.angle_alpha   90.00
_cell.angle_beta   90.00
_cell.angle_gamma   90.00
#
_symmetry.space_group_name_H-M   'P 1'
#
loop_
_entity.id
_entity.type
_entity.pdbx_description
1 polymer ?
#
loop_
_entity_poly.entity_id
_entity_poly.type
_entity_poly.pdbx_seq_one_letter_code
_entity_poly.pdbx_strand_id
1 'polypeptide(L)'
;MANSPLSPEVLAELKGLQMPPVPEAPLPWLWMILAAVLATLLIWAVVTWWMRRPRLRGWKVLFAEAQAIEDDIEALTALAVLCRRFVLSKYDAPEVARLSGASWVAYLSTQFVAPRAAFSAFLAEGIYRPDAIDSQTRVAIFADAAVWFEEASAR
;
A
#
# COMPACT_ATOMS: atom_id res chain seq x y z
N MET A 1 -22.71 64.14 40.82
CA MET A 1 -23.43 63.00 40.23
C MET A 1 -23.54 61.93 41.29
N ALA A 2 -24.65 61.93 42.05
CA ALA A 2 -24.90 60.92 43.08
C ALA A 2 -25.78 59.82 42.47
N ASN A 3 -25.30 58.57 42.51
CA ASN A 3 -26.08 57.41 42.10
C ASN A 3 -27.26 57.25 43.06
N SER A 4 -28.47 57.50 42.57
CA SER A 4 -29.68 57.26 43.35
C SER A 4 -29.84 55.74 43.53
N PRO A 5 -30.11 55.26 44.76
CA PRO A 5 -30.34 53.84 44.98
C PRO A 5 -31.58 53.40 44.22
N LEU A 6 -31.45 52.34 43.42
CA LEU A 6 -32.56 51.72 42.71
C LEU A 6 -33.67 51.36 43.73
N SER A 7 -34.87 51.88 43.50
CA SER A 7 -36.03 51.69 44.38
C SER A 7 -36.40 50.19 44.49
N PRO A 8 -36.83 49.72 45.67
CA PRO A 8 -37.15 48.30 45.89
C PRO A 8 -38.29 47.79 44.98
N GLU A 9 -39.13 48.68 44.46
CA GLU A 9 -40.15 48.38 43.46
C GLU A 9 -39.55 47.96 42.11
N VAL A 10 -38.47 48.61 41.66
CA VAL A 10 -37.76 48.26 40.42
C VAL A 10 -37.11 46.87 40.54
N LEU A 11 -36.61 46.54 41.73
CA LEU A 11 -36.07 45.21 42.02
C LEU A 11 -37.16 44.13 42.09
N ALA A 12 -38.36 44.48 42.56
CA ALA A 12 -39.50 43.57 42.59
C ALA A 12 -40.05 43.30 41.18
N GLU A 13 -40.06 44.31 40.30
CA GLU A 13 -40.51 44.21 38.91
C GLU A 13 -39.57 43.33 38.07
N LEU A 14 -38.25 43.42 38.28
CA LEU A 14 -37.27 42.55 37.63
C LEU A 14 -37.37 41.08 38.08
N LYS A 15 -37.85 40.82 39.30
CA LYS A 15 -38.02 39.46 39.85
C LYS A 15 -39.17 38.70 39.19
N GLY A 16 -40.08 39.41 38.51
CA GLY A 16 -41.22 38.85 37.78
C GLY A 16 -40.88 38.33 36.38
N LEU A 17 -39.68 38.59 35.87
CA LEU A 17 -39.20 38.05 34.59
C LEU A 17 -38.79 36.59 34.78
N GLN A 18 -39.76 35.67 34.67
CA GLN A 18 -39.46 34.26 34.51
C GLN A 18 -38.66 34.09 33.21
N MET A 19 -37.39 33.67 33.34
CA MET A 19 -36.57 33.32 32.18
C MET A 19 -37.28 32.25 31.36
N PRO A 20 -37.42 32.41 30.03
CA PRO A 20 -37.91 31.32 29.19
C PRO A 20 -36.96 30.11 29.38
N PRO A 21 -37.47 28.87 29.39
CA PRO A 21 -36.62 27.70 29.52
C PRO A 21 -35.57 27.77 28.41
N VAL A 22 -34.31 27.95 28.81
CA VAL A 22 -33.18 27.93 27.90
C VAL A 22 -33.20 26.56 27.24
N PRO A 23 -33.31 26.46 25.90
CA PRO A 23 -33.17 25.18 25.24
C PRO A 23 -31.81 24.63 25.64
N GLU A 24 -31.78 23.51 26.35
CA GLU A 24 -30.54 22.83 26.70
C GLU A 24 -29.76 22.63 25.39
N ALA A 25 -28.59 23.28 25.32
CA ALA A 25 -27.75 23.27 24.14
C ALA A 25 -27.42 21.82 23.72
N PRO A 26 -27.18 21.61 22.42
CA PRO A 26 -27.62 20.41 21.72
C PRO A 26 -26.90 19.17 22.19
N LEU A 27 -27.66 18.08 22.22
CA LEU A 27 -27.26 16.75 22.66
C LEU A 27 -25.82 16.43 22.22
N PRO A 28 -24.90 16.08 23.15
CA PRO A 28 -23.47 15.88 22.88
C PRO A 28 -23.20 14.68 21.94
N TRP A 29 -24.18 13.80 21.74
CA TRP A 29 -24.11 12.64 20.85
C TRP A 29 -23.90 13.00 19.36
N LEU A 30 -24.31 14.18 18.90
CA LEU A 30 -24.19 14.57 17.48
C LEU A 30 -22.73 14.81 17.11
N TRP A 31 -21.96 15.39 18.02
CA TRP A 31 -20.52 15.56 17.88
C TRP A 31 -19.79 14.21 17.90
N MET A 32 -20.26 13.26 18.70
CA MET A 32 -19.71 11.90 18.70
C MET A 32 -19.97 11.18 17.39
N ILE A 33 -21.18 11.29 16.82
CA ILE A 33 -21.50 10.71 15.51
C ILE A 33 -20.66 11.36 14.41
N LEU A 34 -20.54 12.69 14.42
CA LEU A 34 -19.71 13.41 13.45
C LEU A 34 -18.23 13.00 13.55
N ALA A 35 -17.70 12.89 14.77
CA ALA A 35 -16.33 12.42 15.00
C ALA A 35 -16.14 10.98 14.55
N ALA A 36 -17.11 10.09 14.80
CA ALA A 36 -17.06 8.70 14.35
C ALA A 36 -17.10 8.58 12.82
N VAL A 37 -17.94 9.36 12.14
CA VAL A 37 -18.00 9.40 10.67
C VAL A 37 -16.69 9.93 10.10
N LEU A 38 -16.15 11.00 10.66
CA LEU A 38 -14.87 11.57 10.21
C LEU A 38 -13.70 10.60 10.44
N ALA A 39 -13.67 9.92 11.60
CA ALA A 39 -12.68 8.89 11.90
C ALA A 39 -12.80 7.70 10.93
N THR A 40 -14.02 7.28 10.59
CA THR A 40 -14.26 6.20 9.63
C THR A 40 -13.79 6.59 8.23
N LEU A 41 -14.05 7.82 7.79
CA LEU A 41 -13.56 8.36 6.52
C LEU A 41 -12.04 8.47 6.49
N LEU A 42 -11.42 8.92 7.59
CA LEU A 42 -9.96 8.98 7.73
C LEU A 42 -9.34 7.58 7.69
N ILE A 43 -9.90 6.62 8.44
CA ILE A 43 -9.45 5.23 8.42
C ILE A 43 -9.65 4.66 7.03
N TRP A 44 -10.79 4.87 6.39
CA TRP A 44 -11.05 4.40 5.04
C TRP A 44 -10.10 5.04 4.02
N ALA A 45 -9.83 6.34 4.12
CA ALA A 45 -8.87 7.04 3.27
C ALA A 45 -7.44 6.53 3.52
N VAL A 46 -7.02 6.35 4.77
CA VAL A 46 -5.71 5.80 5.12
C VAL A 46 -5.58 4.35 4.68
N VAL A 47 -6.60 3.52 4.89
CA VAL A 47 -6.63 2.11 4.48
C VAL A 47 -6.66 2.01 2.96
N THR A 48 -7.47 2.79 2.24
CA THR A 48 -7.48 2.78 0.78
C THR A 48 -6.18 3.36 0.21
N TRP A 49 -5.61 4.38 0.83
CA TRP A 49 -4.33 4.95 0.42
C TRP A 49 -3.15 4.02 0.71
N TRP A 50 -3.15 3.32 1.84
CA TRP A 50 -2.21 2.24 2.16
C TRP A 50 -2.43 1.01 1.28
N MET A 51 -3.67 0.61 1.00
CA MET A 51 -3.93 -0.46 0.04
C MET A 51 -3.48 -0.08 -1.37
N ARG A 52 -3.50 1.21 -1.72
CA ARG A 52 -2.98 1.75 -3.00
C ARG A 52 -1.47 2.03 -2.97
N ARG A 53 -0.83 2.12 -1.81
CA ARG A 53 0.62 2.26 -1.60
C ARG A 53 1.01 1.53 -0.30
N PRO A 54 1.47 0.25 -0.31
CA PRO A 54 2.86 -0.03 -0.64
C PRO A 54 3.19 -1.52 -0.93
N ARG A 55 2.57 -2.19 -1.92
CA ARG A 55 3.07 -3.53 -2.32
C ARG A 55 4.57 -3.49 -2.68
N LEU A 56 5.06 -2.34 -3.12
CA LEU A 56 6.45 -2.01 -3.44
C LEU A 56 7.46 -2.25 -2.31
N ARG A 57 7.09 -2.04 -1.03
CA ARG A 57 8.03 -2.23 0.09
C ARG A 57 8.22 -3.70 0.44
N GLY A 58 7.15 -4.50 0.35
CA GLY A 58 7.22 -5.94 0.58
C GLY A 58 8.14 -6.64 -0.42
N TRP A 59 8.05 -6.27 -1.71
CA TRP A 59 8.88 -6.90 -2.74
C TRP A 59 10.37 -6.63 -2.57
N LYS A 60 10.78 -5.45 -2.10
CA LYS A 60 12.20 -5.15 -1.83
C LYS A 60 12.75 -6.01 -0.69
N VAL A 61 11.95 -6.24 0.36
CA VAL A 61 12.33 -7.12 1.47
C VAL A 61 12.42 -8.58 1.01
N LEU A 62 11.41 -9.06 0.29
CA LEU A 62 11.38 -10.43 -0.25
C LEU A 62 12.50 -10.67 -1.28
N PHE A 63 12.87 -9.64 -2.04
CA PHE A 63 14.00 -9.70 -2.98
C PHE A 63 15.34 -9.78 -2.24
N ALA A 64 15.52 -8.98 -1.18
CA ALA A 64 16.72 -9.05 -0.33
C ALA A 64 16.83 -10.40 0.39
N GLU A 65 15.70 -10.97 0.83
CA GLU A 65 15.63 -12.31 1.41
C GLU A 65 16.05 -13.38 0.39
N ALA A 66 15.55 -13.32 -0.84
CA ALA A 66 15.98 -14.22 -1.92
C ALA A 66 17.48 -14.08 -2.25
N GLN A 67 18.01 -12.86 -2.18
CA GLN A 67 19.44 -12.61 -2.42
C GLN A 67 20.33 -13.13 -1.29
N ALA A 68 19.84 -13.19 -0.06
CA ALA A 68 20.58 -13.64 1.12
C ALA A 68 20.72 -15.17 1.23
N ILE A 69 19.98 -15.93 0.43
CA ILE A 69 20.08 -17.40 0.38
C ILE A 69 21.47 -17.80 -0.12
N GLU A 70 22.18 -18.64 0.63
CA GLU A 70 23.54 -19.06 0.26
C GLU A 70 23.55 -19.97 -0.97
N ASP A 71 22.58 -20.88 -1.08
CA ASP A 71 22.44 -21.76 -2.23
C ASP A 71 21.99 -20.97 -3.48
N ASP A 72 22.84 -20.99 -4.51
CA ASP A 72 22.62 -20.27 -5.78
C ASP A 72 21.32 -20.72 -6.47
N ILE A 73 21.02 -22.01 -6.45
CA ILE A 73 19.84 -22.61 -7.09
C ILE A 73 18.59 -22.18 -6.34
N GLU A 74 18.62 -22.27 -5.02
CA GLU A 74 17.51 -21.88 -4.16
C GLU A 74 17.24 -20.37 -4.26
N ALA A 75 18.28 -19.53 -4.25
CA ALA A 75 18.19 -18.08 -4.41
C ALA A 75 17.52 -17.70 -5.74
N LEU A 76 17.95 -18.30 -6.84
CA LEU A 76 17.43 -18.03 -8.18
C LEU A 76 16.01 -18.58 -8.37
N THR A 77 15.70 -19.72 -7.75
CA THR A 77 14.34 -20.27 -7.74
C THR A 77 13.40 -19.36 -6.95
N ALA A 78 13.82 -18.86 -5.79
CA ALA A 78 13.06 -17.89 -5.00
C ALA A 78 12.81 -16.61 -5.79
N LEU A 79 13.80 -16.12 -6.53
CA LEU A 79 13.66 -14.97 -7.43
C LEU A 79 12.63 -15.21 -8.54
N ALA A 80 12.65 -16.37 -9.21
CA ALA A 80 11.69 -16.72 -10.25
C ALA A 80 10.25 -16.80 -9.70
N VAL A 81 10.07 -17.42 -8.53
CA VAL A 81 8.78 -17.50 -7.84
C VAL A 81 8.27 -16.11 -7.44
N LEU A 82 9.16 -15.25 -6.95
CA LEU A 82 8.84 -13.87 -6.58
C LEU A 82 8.37 -13.06 -7.80
N CYS A 83 9.05 -13.20 -8.94
CA CYS A 83 8.62 -12.60 -10.21
C CYS A 83 7.23 -13.06 -10.63
N ARG A 84 6.96 -14.38 -10.57
CA ARG A 84 5.65 -14.94 -10.91
C ARG A 84 4.54 -14.41 -10.01
N ARG A 85 4.79 -14.36 -8.69
CA ARG A 85 3.85 -13.79 -7.71
C ARG A 85 3.62 -12.30 -7.93
N PHE A 86 4.66 -11.54 -8.29
CA PHE A 86 4.54 -10.11 -8.58
C PHE A 86 3.62 -9.87 -9.78
N VAL A 87 3.84 -10.58 -10.89
CA VAL A 87 3.04 -10.45 -12.12
C VAL A 87 1.58 -10.82 -11.87
N LEU A 88 1.33 -11.96 -11.21
CA LEU A 88 -0.03 -12.41 -10.85
C LEU A 88 -0.71 -11.44 -9.85
N SER A 89 0.06 -10.74 -9.02
CA SER A 89 -0.51 -9.75 -8.10
C SER A 89 -0.92 -8.44 -8.79
N LYS A 90 -0.31 -8.12 -9.93
CA LYS A 90 -0.59 -6.93 -10.74
C LYS A 90 -1.71 -7.17 -11.75
N TYR A 91 -1.77 -8.37 -12.34
CA TYR A 91 -2.78 -8.74 -13.32
C TYR A 91 -3.49 -10.03 -12.89
N ASP A 92 -4.82 -9.98 -12.81
CA ASP A 92 -5.68 -11.13 -12.52
C ASP A 92 -5.83 -12.01 -13.77
N ALA A 93 -4.70 -12.58 -14.21
CA ALA A 93 -4.59 -13.29 -15.47
C ALA A 93 -4.28 -14.78 -15.21
N PRO A 94 -5.29 -15.65 -15.01
CA PRO A 94 -5.07 -17.07 -14.76
C PRO A 94 -4.36 -17.80 -15.91
N GLU A 95 -4.41 -17.25 -17.14
CA GLU A 95 -3.66 -17.78 -18.30
C GLU A 95 -2.14 -17.67 -18.12
N VAL A 96 -1.68 -16.62 -17.42
CA VAL A 96 -0.27 -16.33 -17.14
C VAL A 96 0.32 -17.41 -16.23
N ALA A 97 -0.49 -18.02 -15.36
CA ALA A 97 -0.06 -19.13 -14.52
C ALA A 97 0.35 -20.39 -15.31
N ARG A 98 -0.07 -20.53 -16.57
CA ARG A 98 0.30 -21.68 -17.43
C ARG A 98 1.53 -21.42 -18.31
N LEU A 99 1.95 -20.17 -18.46
CA LEU A 99 3.10 -19.80 -19.30
C LEU A 99 4.43 -20.17 -18.61
N SER A 100 5.38 -20.66 -19.38
CA SER A 100 6.73 -21.03 -18.90
C SER A 100 7.79 -20.79 -19.98
N GLY A 101 9.05 -20.65 -19.54
CA GLY A 101 10.20 -20.48 -20.43
C GLY A 101 10.07 -19.28 -21.38
N ALA A 102 10.37 -19.48 -22.67
CA ALA A 102 10.32 -18.42 -23.67
C ALA A 102 8.93 -17.76 -23.81
N SER A 103 7.85 -18.53 -23.64
CA SER A 103 6.48 -17.98 -23.70
C SER A 103 6.18 -17.02 -22.54
N TRP A 104 6.79 -17.27 -21.38
CA TRP A 104 6.72 -16.38 -20.23
C TRP A 104 7.42 -15.05 -20.50
N VAL A 105 8.65 -15.10 -21.02
CA VAL A 105 9.43 -13.90 -21.34
C VAL A 105 8.74 -13.05 -22.41
N ALA A 106 8.16 -13.68 -23.45
CA ALA A 106 7.41 -12.98 -24.48
C ALA A 106 6.18 -12.23 -23.91
N TYR A 107 5.47 -12.86 -22.96
CA TYR A 107 4.36 -12.22 -22.27
C TYR A 107 4.81 -11.02 -21.42
N LEU A 108 5.92 -11.16 -20.67
CA LEU A 108 6.49 -10.06 -19.89
C LEU A 108 6.85 -8.87 -20.77
N SER A 109 7.48 -9.10 -21.93
CA SER A 109 7.84 -8.04 -22.88
C SER A 109 6.62 -7.36 -23.52
N THR A 110 5.45 -8.00 -23.51
CA THR A 110 4.21 -7.44 -24.06
C THR A 110 3.48 -6.57 -23.03
N GLN A 111 3.43 -7.02 -21.76
CA GLN A 111 2.65 -6.36 -20.70
C GLN A 111 3.47 -5.42 -19.81
N PHE A 112 4.78 -5.63 -19.74
CA PHE A 112 5.73 -4.86 -18.93
C PHE A 112 6.89 -4.34 -19.79
N VAL A 113 7.86 -3.69 -19.15
CA VAL A 113 9.16 -3.47 -19.79
C VAL A 113 9.82 -4.82 -20.02
N ALA A 114 10.44 -5.00 -21.18
CA ALA A 114 11.14 -6.22 -21.52
C ALA A 114 12.23 -6.53 -20.47
N PRO A 115 12.26 -7.75 -19.91
CA PRO A 115 13.33 -8.17 -19.01
C PRO A 115 14.69 -8.07 -19.72
N ARG A 116 15.73 -7.66 -18.98
CA ARG A 116 17.09 -7.58 -19.51
C ARG A 116 17.68 -8.96 -19.78
N ALA A 117 18.75 -9.00 -20.57
CA ALA A 117 19.30 -10.21 -21.17
C ALA A 117 19.57 -11.33 -20.15
N ALA A 118 20.28 -11.08 -19.04
CA ALA A 118 20.65 -12.13 -18.09
C ALA A 118 19.42 -12.70 -17.38
N PHE A 119 18.53 -11.82 -16.92
CA PHE A 119 17.28 -12.24 -16.27
C PHE A 119 16.32 -12.93 -17.24
N SER A 120 16.22 -12.46 -18.49
CA SER A 120 15.40 -13.07 -19.54
C SER A 120 15.88 -14.48 -19.90
N ALA A 121 17.20 -14.68 -20.04
CA ALA A 121 17.81 -15.97 -20.32
C ALA A 121 17.58 -16.95 -19.16
N PHE A 122 17.73 -16.47 -17.92
CA PHE A 122 17.43 -17.26 -16.72
C PHE A 122 15.96 -17.69 -16.66
N LEU A 123 15.01 -16.80 -16.92
CA LEU A 123 13.58 -17.13 -16.94
C LEU A 123 13.20 -18.08 -18.09
N ALA A 124 13.89 -17.99 -19.23
CA ALA A 124 13.63 -18.82 -20.39
C ALA A 124 14.13 -20.25 -20.22
N GLU A 125 15.36 -20.41 -19.72
CA GLU A 125 16.09 -21.69 -19.73
C GLU A 125 16.74 -22.04 -18.39
N GLY A 126 17.14 -21.03 -17.60
CA GLY A 126 17.90 -21.19 -16.36
C GLY A 126 17.19 -21.98 -15.26
N ILE A 127 15.85 -22.00 -15.24
CA ILE A 127 15.06 -22.85 -14.31
C ILE A 127 15.33 -24.35 -14.54
N TYR A 128 15.68 -24.75 -15.77
CA TYR A 128 15.92 -26.16 -16.14
C TYR A 128 17.41 -26.52 -16.20
N ARG A 129 18.32 -25.57 -16.00
CA ARG A 129 19.79 -25.77 -15.92
C ARG A 129 20.42 -24.97 -14.77
N PRO A 130 20.08 -25.27 -13.52
CA PRO A 130 20.62 -24.54 -12.38
C PRO A 130 22.10 -24.85 -12.09
N ASP A 131 22.59 -26.04 -12.47
CA ASP A 131 23.95 -26.51 -12.13
C ASP A 131 25.11 -25.76 -12.83
N ALA A 132 24.81 -24.86 -13.77
CA ALA A 132 25.82 -24.16 -14.58
C ALA A 132 25.98 -22.68 -14.22
N ILE A 133 25.31 -22.20 -13.17
CA ILE A 133 25.28 -20.77 -12.83
C ILE A 133 26.40 -20.46 -11.85
N ASP A 134 27.40 -19.69 -12.29
CA ASP A 134 28.45 -19.19 -11.42
C ASP A 134 27.98 -17.96 -10.60
N SER A 135 28.74 -17.63 -9.56
CA SER A 135 28.39 -16.50 -8.68
C SER A 135 28.35 -15.16 -9.42
N GLN A 136 29.13 -15.00 -10.49
CA GLN A 136 29.13 -13.78 -11.31
C GLN A 136 27.85 -13.64 -12.13
N THR A 137 27.39 -14.73 -12.75
CA THR A 137 26.13 -14.80 -13.48
C THR A 137 24.94 -14.62 -12.53
N ARG A 138 24.99 -15.19 -11.32
CA ARG A 138 23.99 -14.92 -10.27
C ARG A 138 23.87 -13.42 -9.99
N VAL A 139 24.98 -12.73 -9.73
CA VAL A 139 24.97 -11.28 -9.45
C VAL A 139 24.37 -10.50 -10.62
N ALA A 140 24.72 -10.85 -11.86
CA ALA A 140 24.15 -10.22 -13.05
C ALA A 140 22.63 -10.43 -13.17
N ILE A 141 22.14 -11.64 -12.90
CA ILE A 141 20.71 -11.97 -12.93
C ILE A 141 19.96 -11.15 -11.87
N PHE A 142 20.45 -11.10 -10.63
CA PHE A 142 19.81 -10.32 -9.57
C PHE A 142 19.85 -8.81 -9.88
N ALA A 143 20.95 -8.27 -10.41
CA ALA A 143 21.03 -6.87 -10.80
C ALA A 143 20.01 -6.52 -11.88
N ASP A 144 19.90 -7.34 -12.92
CA ASP A 144 18.91 -7.16 -14.00
C ASP A 144 17.48 -7.28 -13.49
N ALA A 145 17.21 -8.25 -12.60
CA ALA A 145 15.89 -8.42 -12.00
C ALA A 145 15.49 -7.22 -11.13
N ALA A 146 16.41 -6.67 -10.34
CA ALA A 146 16.14 -5.52 -9.47
C ALA A 146 15.70 -4.30 -10.29
N VAL A 147 16.40 -3.99 -11.39
CA VAL A 147 16.03 -2.90 -12.29
C VAL A 147 14.67 -3.17 -12.94
N TRP A 148 14.46 -4.39 -13.42
CA TRP A 148 13.18 -4.75 -14.03
C TRP A 148 12.00 -4.61 -13.04
N PHE A 149 12.16 -5.05 -11.79
CA PHE A 149 11.12 -4.86 -10.77
C PHE A 149 10.83 -3.39 -10.51
N GLU A 150 11.85 -2.54 -10.45
CA GLU A 150 11.66 -1.10 -10.25
C GLU A 150 10.85 -0.50 -11.40
N GLU A 151 11.21 -0.78 -12.64
CA GLU A 151 10.52 -0.30 -13.85
C GLU A 151 9.09 -0.87 -13.98
N ALA A 152 8.92 -2.17 -13.77
CA ALA A 152 7.62 -2.85 -13.82
C ALA A 152 6.68 -2.40 -12.68
N SER A 153 7.25 -1.92 -11.59
CA SER A 153 6.48 -1.40 -10.47
C SER A 153 5.99 0.03 -10.68
N ALA A 154 6.70 0.82 -11.49
CA ALA A 154 6.37 2.20 -11.83
C ALA A 154 5.24 2.34 -12.87
N ARG A 155 4.95 1.28 -13.64
CA ARG A 155 3.79 1.17 -14.53
C ARG A 155 2.56 0.62 -13.79
#